data_AF-A0A395N9D0-F1
#
_entry.id   AF-A0A395N9D0-F1
#
_cell.length_a   1.000
_cell.length_b   1.000
_cell.length_c   1.000
_cell.angle_alpha   90.00
_cell.angle_beta   90.00
_cell.angle_gamma   90.00
#
_symmetry.space_group_name_H-M   'P 1'
#
loop_
_entity.id
_entity.type
_entity.pdbx_description
1 polymer ?
#
loop_
_entity_poly.entity_id
_entity_poly.type
_entity_poly.pdbx_seq_one_letter_code
_entity_poly.pdbx_strand_id
1 'polypeptide(L)'
;MQQGLRHFPPANPADVDLPSIAPGEAALLRGLGLNFFDYMSLLTTGRGGHFTRTTNGLVYHRSGREPHMYASSRRGIPYQARGDNEKGPFERHLPLLLTDEVIHNFRKRANTRDAPNFMTEVWPLVSKEVQTVYYEGVLGQARSEKLNFQAKFLATPHNSPQETQLLNEVGIPDTQRWSWDRILQPHGGRTFASATEWRDWMINYLHEGAAQAKLGNLNGPLKAALDVMRDLRNELRLIVDHGGLSGVSRREHLDSWYTPINAFLSIGPPRLRIDRNSRHWPNLRNTGDELLAYLLKTGQCRPHTINGYETGGLDVTLGPFRLIDSQGHAHARRFAVGVPTEGVHWVTFAGARPGVNSVTLSDTVAAARGVLHTAMTEIERGYYIAAMEEVKTFPMVEVEALSVVV
;
A
#
# COMPACT_ATOMS: atom_id res chain seq x y z
N MET A 1 -24.47 6.98 -16.78
CA MET A 1 -25.12 5.70 -16.41
C MET A 1 -26.19 5.42 -17.48
N GLN A 2 -26.00 4.45 -18.39
CA GLN A 2 -26.83 4.37 -19.61
C GLN A 2 -27.26 2.93 -20.00
N GLN A 3 -27.16 1.93 -19.11
CA GLN A 3 -27.39 0.51 -19.47
C GLN A 3 -28.10 -0.34 -18.38
N GLY A 4 -28.71 0.25 -17.33
CA GLY A 4 -29.37 -0.55 -16.27
C GLY A 4 -28.45 -1.48 -15.46
N LEU A 5 -27.14 -1.37 -15.63
CA LEU A 5 -26.13 -2.15 -14.90
C LEU A 5 -26.00 -1.65 -13.46
N ARG A 6 -25.88 -2.57 -12.52
CA ARG A 6 -25.55 -2.28 -11.12
C ARG A 6 -24.06 -2.04 -10.98
N HIS A 7 -23.68 -0.89 -10.42
CA HIS A 7 -22.30 -0.52 -10.18
C HIS A 7 -22.07 -0.33 -8.70
N PHE A 8 -21.19 -1.16 -8.13
CA PHE A 8 -20.72 -1.02 -6.76
C PHE A 8 -19.43 -0.20 -6.76
N PRO A 9 -19.38 0.97 -6.09
CA PRO A 9 -18.15 1.73 -5.96
C PRO A 9 -17.10 0.95 -5.15
N PRO A 10 -15.81 1.33 -5.23
CA PRO A 10 -14.77 0.71 -4.42
C PRO A 10 -15.12 0.78 -2.92
N ALA A 11 -15.33 -0.38 -2.30
CA ALA A 11 -15.64 -0.52 -0.89
C ALA A 11 -14.97 -1.79 -0.32
N ASN A 12 -15.01 -1.93 1.00
CA ASN A 12 -14.70 -3.20 1.65
C ASN A 12 -15.71 -4.25 1.17
N PRO A 13 -15.29 -5.43 0.68
CA PRO A 13 -16.19 -6.45 0.16
C PRO A 13 -17.26 -6.92 1.16
N ALA A 14 -17.00 -6.79 2.46
CA ALA A 14 -17.96 -7.11 3.51
C ALA A 14 -19.14 -6.12 3.57
N ASP A 15 -18.96 -4.89 3.10
CA ASP A 15 -19.95 -3.81 3.18
C ASP A 15 -20.76 -3.66 1.88
N VAL A 16 -20.45 -4.48 0.86
CA VAL A 16 -21.16 -4.47 -0.42
C VAL A 16 -22.34 -5.42 -0.36
N ASP A 17 -23.50 -4.98 -0.87
CA ASP A 17 -24.71 -5.80 -1.03
C ASP A 17 -24.55 -6.84 -2.17
N LEU A 18 -23.66 -7.79 -1.93
CA LEU A 18 -23.41 -8.95 -2.79
C LEU A 18 -24.61 -9.91 -2.91
N PRO A 19 -25.50 -10.07 -1.92
CA PRO A 19 -26.73 -10.86 -2.08
C PRO A 19 -27.60 -10.41 -3.26
N SER A 20 -27.55 -9.13 -3.64
CA SER A 20 -28.29 -8.62 -4.80
C SER A 20 -27.85 -9.28 -6.14
N ILE A 21 -26.62 -9.78 -6.25
CA ILE A 21 -26.12 -10.43 -7.49
C ILE A 21 -26.73 -11.83 -7.62
N ALA A 22 -27.52 -12.09 -8.65
CA ALA A 22 -28.24 -13.34 -8.81
C ALA A 22 -27.30 -14.52 -9.22
N PRO A 23 -27.69 -15.77 -8.94
CA PRO A 23 -27.00 -16.95 -9.50
C PRO A 23 -26.93 -16.88 -11.03
N GLY A 24 -25.76 -17.20 -11.60
CA GLY A 24 -25.53 -17.17 -13.05
C GLY A 24 -25.50 -15.76 -13.67
N GLU A 25 -25.66 -14.69 -12.89
CA GLU A 25 -25.54 -13.33 -13.40
C GLU A 25 -24.08 -13.02 -13.77
N ALA A 26 -23.87 -12.31 -14.88
CA ALA A 26 -22.54 -11.84 -15.26
C ALA A 26 -22.10 -10.69 -14.34
N ALA A 27 -20.99 -10.90 -13.62
CA ALA A 27 -20.40 -9.91 -12.71
C ALA A 27 -18.98 -9.56 -13.13
N LEU A 28 -18.72 -8.27 -13.38
CA LEU A 28 -17.38 -7.78 -13.73
C LEU A 28 -16.64 -7.26 -12.48
N LEU A 29 -15.53 -7.88 -12.14
CA LEU A 29 -14.59 -7.44 -11.11
C LEU A 29 -13.44 -6.66 -11.76
N ARG A 30 -13.45 -5.33 -11.57
CA ARG A 30 -12.40 -4.44 -12.06
C ARG A 30 -11.25 -4.33 -11.04
N GLY A 31 -10.29 -5.22 -11.18
CA GLY A 31 -9.06 -5.27 -10.39
C GLY A 31 -8.72 -6.70 -10.00
N LEU A 32 -7.43 -7.02 -9.96
CA LEU A 32 -6.88 -8.30 -9.48
C LEU A 32 -5.99 -8.10 -8.25
N GLY A 33 -6.29 -7.05 -7.47
CA GLY A 33 -5.66 -6.79 -6.19
C GLY A 33 -6.25 -7.68 -5.10
N LEU A 34 -5.86 -7.46 -3.86
CA LEU A 34 -6.27 -8.30 -2.74
C LEU A 34 -7.81 -8.56 -2.57
N ASN A 35 -8.72 -7.60 -2.83
CA ASN A 35 -10.20 -7.75 -2.69
C ASN A 35 -10.74 -8.60 -3.82
N PHE A 36 -10.03 -8.71 -4.95
CA PHE A 36 -10.44 -9.65 -5.97
C PHE A 36 -10.62 -11.04 -5.36
N PHE A 37 -9.72 -11.41 -4.44
CA PHE A 37 -9.82 -12.68 -3.75
C PHE A 37 -10.93 -12.72 -2.70
N ASP A 38 -11.22 -11.61 -1.99
CA ASP A 38 -12.42 -11.55 -1.12
C ASP A 38 -13.69 -11.76 -1.91
N TYR A 39 -13.86 -11.02 -3.01
CA TYR A 39 -15.04 -11.13 -3.85
C TYR A 39 -15.13 -12.52 -4.44
N MET A 40 -14.00 -13.10 -4.87
CA MET A 40 -13.96 -14.49 -5.31
C MET A 40 -14.50 -15.39 -4.22
N SER A 41 -14.02 -15.32 -2.98
CA SER A 41 -14.51 -16.17 -1.89
C SER A 41 -15.96 -15.90 -1.50
N LEU A 42 -16.36 -14.64 -1.32
CA LEU A 42 -17.74 -14.27 -0.97
C LEU A 42 -18.74 -14.72 -2.04
N LEU A 43 -18.37 -14.65 -3.32
CA LEU A 43 -19.21 -15.05 -4.46
C LEU A 43 -19.10 -16.55 -4.80
N THR A 44 -18.21 -17.30 -4.16
CA THR A 44 -18.01 -18.74 -4.38
C THR A 44 -18.30 -19.54 -3.11
N THR A 45 -17.32 -19.67 -2.21
CA THR A 45 -17.46 -20.39 -0.95
C THR A 45 -18.47 -19.75 -0.01
N GLY A 46 -18.55 -18.42 0.01
CA GLY A 46 -19.60 -17.66 0.70
C GLY A 46 -21.00 -17.94 0.17
N ARG A 47 -21.12 -18.50 -1.04
CA ARG A 47 -22.37 -18.98 -1.63
C ARG A 47 -22.53 -20.50 -1.54
N GLY A 48 -21.72 -21.19 -0.74
CA GLY A 48 -21.82 -22.62 -0.48
C GLY A 48 -21.02 -23.51 -1.43
N GLY A 49 -20.23 -22.93 -2.33
CA GLY A 49 -19.21 -23.70 -3.04
C GLY A 49 -18.11 -24.19 -2.09
N HIS A 50 -17.36 -25.20 -2.49
CA HIS A 50 -16.34 -25.78 -1.62
C HIS A 50 -15.18 -26.36 -2.42
N PHE A 51 -14.04 -26.54 -1.75
CA PHE A 51 -12.86 -27.17 -2.34
C PHE A 51 -12.65 -28.56 -1.77
N THR A 52 -12.33 -29.53 -2.62
CA THR A 52 -11.82 -30.85 -2.19
C THR A 52 -10.36 -30.98 -2.56
N ARG A 53 -9.57 -31.59 -1.68
CA ARG A 53 -8.16 -31.86 -1.96
C ARG A 53 -8.00 -33.15 -2.77
N THR A 54 -7.20 -33.08 -3.81
CA THR A 54 -6.82 -34.20 -4.68
C THR A 54 -5.30 -34.35 -4.71
N THR A 55 -4.81 -35.42 -5.32
CA THR A 55 -3.36 -35.61 -5.58
C THR A 55 -2.78 -34.51 -6.45
N ASN A 56 -3.60 -33.87 -7.29
CA ASN A 56 -3.19 -32.83 -8.24
C ASN A 56 -3.48 -31.40 -7.73
N GLY A 57 -3.90 -31.24 -6.47
CA GLY A 57 -4.22 -29.94 -5.87
C GLY A 57 -5.69 -29.81 -5.46
N LEU A 58 -6.14 -28.56 -5.27
CA LEU A 58 -7.52 -28.27 -4.87
C LEU A 58 -8.43 -28.22 -6.11
N VAL A 59 -9.58 -28.89 -6.02
CA VAL A 59 -10.65 -28.80 -7.02
C VAL A 59 -11.82 -28.06 -6.40
N TYR A 60 -12.29 -27.02 -7.06
CA TYR A 60 -13.48 -26.26 -6.67
C TYR A 60 -14.76 -26.92 -7.18
N HIS A 61 -15.75 -27.04 -6.30
CA HIS A 61 -17.09 -27.52 -6.58
C HIS A 61 -18.09 -26.38 -6.38
N ARG A 62 -18.78 -26.02 -7.47
CA ARG A 62 -19.81 -24.97 -7.45
C ARG A 62 -21.09 -25.47 -6.76
N SER A 63 -21.74 -24.58 -6.03
CA SER A 63 -23.05 -24.78 -5.42
C SER A 63 -24.22 -24.51 -6.37
N GLY A 64 -23.98 -23.78 -7.47
CA GLY A 64 -25.01 -23.29 -8.38
C GLY A 64 -25.56 -21.90 -8.01
N ARG A 65 -25.13 -21.31 -6.88
CA ARG A 65 -25.51 -19.96 -6.44
C ARG A 65 -24.53 -18.87 -6.89
N GLU A 66 -23.41 -19.27 -7.48
CA GLU A 66 -22.35 -18.37 -7.93
C GLU A 66 -22.76 -17.56 -9.17
N PRO A 67 -22.28 -16.30 -9.32
CA PRO A 67 -22.36 -15.57 -10.58
C PRO A 67 -21.31 -16.04 -11.59
N HIS A 68 -21.45 -15.62 -12.85
CA HIS A 68 -20.39 -15.70 -13.85
C HIS A 68 -19.43 -14.53 -13.69
N MET A 69 -18.31 -14.76 -13.01
CA MET A 69 -17.31 -13.73 -12.74
C MET A 69 -16.36 -13.52 -13.92
N TYR A 70 -16.28 -12.27 -14.37
CA TYR A 70 -15.25 -11.78 -15.29
C TYR A 70 -14.33 -10.86 -14.51
N ALA A 71 -13.01 -11.02 -14.62
CA ALA A 71 -12.06 -10.20 -13.87
C ALA A 71 -10.94 -9.68 -14.76
N SER A 72 -10.53 -8.44 -14.53
CA SER A 72 -9.46 -7.81 -15.29
C SER A 72 -8.71 -6.78 -14.46
N SER A 73 -7.45 -6.53 -14.81
CA SER A 73 -6.65 -5.43 -14.25
C SER A 73 -5.72 -4.89 -15.33
N ARG A 74 -5.11 -3.72 -15.07
CA ARG A 74 -4.12 -3.13 -15.99
C ARG A 74 -2.95 -4.07 -16.31
N ARG A 75 -2.56 -4.94 -15.38
CA ARG A 75 -1.46 -5.90 -15.56
C ARG A 75 -1.92 -7.27 -16.07
N GLY A 76 -3.22 -7.54 -16.05
CA GLY A 76 -3.78 -8.86 -16.37
C GLY A 76 -3.40 -9.98 -15.40
N ILE A 77 -2.69 -9.68 -14.31
CA ILE A 77 -2.15 -10.67 -13.36
C ILE A 77 -2.57 -10.30 -11.94
N PRO A 78 -3.00 -11.27 -11.11
CA PRO A 78 -3.31 -11.03 -9.71
C PRO A 78 -2.08 -10.79 -8.86
N TYR A 79 -2.27 -10.20 -7.67
CA TYR A 79 -1.15 -9.93 -6.75
C TYR A 79 -0.42 -11.23 -6.37
N GLN A 80 0.90 -11.15 -6.26
CA GLN A 80 1.74 -12.31 -5.93
C GLN A 80 1.50 -12.76 -4.49
N ALA A 81 1.61 -14.05 -4.19
CA ALA A 81 1.61 -14.52 -2.81
C ALA A 81 2.77 -13.91 -2.01
N ARG A 82 2.52 -13.49 -0.77
CA ARG A 82 3.58 -13.12 0.18
C ARG A 82 4.33 -14.37 0.65
N GLY A 83 5.60 -14.18 1.00
CA GLY A 83 6.37 -15.19 1.74
C GLY A 83 5.65 -15.57 3.04
N ASP A 84 5.68 -16.84 3.39
CA ASP A 84 5.26 -17.30 4.72
C ASP A 84 6.12 -16.55 5.75
N ASN A 85 5.48 -15.96 6.76
CA ASN A 85 6.18 -15.07 7.68
C ASN A 85 7.01 -15.88 8.68
N GLU A 86 8.33 -15.75 8.58
CA GLU A 86 9.33 -16.37 9.46
C GLU A 86 9.84 -15.38 10.51
N LYS A 87 9.60 -14.08 10.30
CA LYS A 87 9.96 -13.00 11.22
C LYS A 87 9.10 -13.05 12.49
N GLY A 88 9.74 -12.89 13.64
CA GLY A 88 9.07 -12.64 14.91
C GLY A 88 8.24 -11.34 14.90
N PRO A 89 7.37 -11.12 15.92
CA PRO A 89 6.46 -9.96 15.97
C PRO A 89 7.16 -8.59 15.93
N PHE A 90 8.44 -8.54 16.28
CA PHE A 90 9.25 -7.31 16.33
C PHE A 90 10.33 -7.26 15.23
N GLU A 91 10.52 -8.34 14.49
CA GLU A 91 11.59 -8.46 13.51
C GLU A 91 11.18 -7.81 12.19
N ARG A 92 12.05 -6.94 11.68
CA ARG A 92 11.92 -6.30 10.37
C ARG A 92 13.31 -6.12 9.76
N HIS A 93 13.34 -5.94 8.45
CA HIS A 93 14.54 -5.44 7.79
C HIS A 93 14.88 -4.03 8.30
N LEU A 94 16.14 -3.81 8.69
CA LEU A 94 16.65 -2.50 9.08
C LEU A 94 17.35 -1.85 7.89
N PRO A 95 17.07 -0.56 7.62
CA PRO A 95 17.62 0.15 6.47
C PRO A 95 19.15 0.15 6.42
N LEU A 96 19.72 -0.26 5.28
CA LEU A 96 21.17 -0.20 5.02
C LEU A 96 21.57 1.09 4.32
N LEU A 97 20.73 1.59 3.40
CA LEU A 97 21.03 2.78 2.59
C LEU A 97 20.16 3.98 2.96
N LEU A 98 18.89 3.75 3.33
CA LEU A 98 18.00 4.81 3.81
C LEU A 98 18.25 5.11 5.30
N THR A 99 19.48 5.53 5.62
CA THR A 99 19.89 5.90 6.98
C THR A 99 19.26 7.23 7.42
N ASP A 100 19.27 7.50 8.72
CA ASP A 100 18.78 8.78 9.26
C ASP A 100 19.47 10.00 8.63
N GLU A 101 20.77 9.89 8.35
CA GLU A 101 21.53 10.94 7.69
C GLU A 101 21.06 11.17 6.24
N VAL A 102 20.88 10.09 5.47
CA VAL A 102 20.38 10.16 4.09
C VAL A 102 18.98 10.75 4.05
N ILE A 103 18.10 10.29 4.94
CA ILE A 103 16.74 10.82 5.09
C ILE A 103 16.78 12.32 5.44
N HIS A 104 17.61 12.72 6.40
CA HIS A 104 17.76 14.11 6.80
C HIS A 104 18.23 15.00 5.64
N ASN A 105 19.16 14.52 4.82
CA ASN A 105 19.63 15.24 3.63
C ASN A 105 18.55 15.43 2.57
N PHE A 106 17.68 14.43 2.34
CA PHE A 106 16.51 14.62 1.47
C PHE A 106 15.54 15.65 2.05
N ARG A 107 15.26 15.58 3.36
CA ARG A 107 14.31 16.48 4.02
C ARG A 107 14.74 17.95 4.01
N LYS A 108 16.05 18.25 4.02
CA LYS A 108 16.56 19.63 3.86
C LYS A 108 16.11 20.30 2.57
N ARG A 109 15.84 19.51 1.53
CA ARG A 109 15.42 19.98 0.20
C ARG A 109 13.90 19.98 0.01
N ALA A 110 13.13 19.53 1.01
CA ALA A 110 11.67 19.51 0.96
C ALA A 110 11.10 20.93 0.74
N ASN A 111 10.05 21.03 -0.07
CA ASN A 111 9.40 22.31 -0.44
C ASN A 111 10.31 23.35 -1.12
N THR A 112 11.50 22.95 -1.60
CA THR A 112 12.39 23.82 -2.38
C THR A 112 12.24 23.56 -3.88
N ARG A 113 12.86 24.41 -4.72
CA ARG A 113 12.94 24.17 -6.18
C ARG A 113 13.83 22.97 -6.54
N ASP A 114 14.68 22.56 -5.62
CA ASP A 114 15.55 21.39 -5.74
C ASP A 114 15.01 20.21 -4.92
N ALA A 115 13.67 20.07 -4.83
CA ALA A 115 13.06 18.95 -4.13
C ALA A 115 13.48 17.60 -4.77
N PRO A 116 13.79 16.56 -3.97
CA PRO A 116 14.27 15.29 -4.47
C PRO A 116 13.38 14.64 -5.52
N ASN A 117 14.01 13.95 -6.47
CA ASN A 117 13.33 13.11 -7.46
C ASN A 117 13.35 11.64 -7.03
N PHE A 118 12.17 11.05 -6.89
CA PHE A 118 12.00 9.68 -6.44
C PHE A 118 12.68 8.67 -7.37
N MET A 119 12.56 8.81 -8.69
CA MET A 119 13.09 7.81 -9.62
C MET A 119 14.62 7.86 -9.74
N THR A 120 15.21 9.06 -9.69
CA THR A 120 16.65 9.22 -9.92
C THR A 120 17.48 9.24 -8.64
N GLU A 121 16.88 9.57 -7.49
CA GLU A 121 17.62 9.72 -6.23
C GLU A 121 17.19 8.73 -5.14
N VAL A 122 15.89 8.46 -5.00
CA VAL A 122 15.37 7.60 -3.92
C VAL A 122 15.30 6.13 -4.35
N TRP A 123 14.77 5.86 -5.54
CA TRP A 123 14.58 4.52 -6.08
C TRP A 123 15.88 3.72 -6.23
N PRO A 124 17.01 4.30 -6.67
CA PRO A 124 18.28 3.56 -6.71
C PRO A 124 18.67 2.99 -5.35
N LEU A 125 18.42 3.71 -4.26
CA LEU A 125 18.70 3.26 -2.89
C LEU A 125 17.76 2.09 -2.52
N VAL A 126 16.46 2.24 -2.74
CA VAL A 126 15.47 1.16 -2.50
C VAL A 126 15.81 -0.09 -3.30
N SER A 127 16.11 0.08 -4.59
CA SER A 127 16.44 -1.00 -5.51
C SER A 127 17.70 -1.72 -5.08
N LYS A 128 18.76 -0.98 -4.74
CA LYS A 128 20.03 -1.55 -4.29
C LYS A 128 19.86 -2.35 -2.99
N GLU A 129 19.02 -1.85 -2.08
CA GLU A 129 18.76 -2.50 -0.81
C GLU A 129 17.97 -3.82 -0.98
N VAL A 130 16.92 -3.80 -1.80
CA VAL A 130 16.18 -5.01 -2.20
C VAL A 130 17.11 -6.05 -2.83
N GLN A 131 17.96 -5.60 -3.76
CA GLN A 131 18.92 -6.48 -4.44
C GLN A 131 19.98 -7.05 -3.50
N THR A 132 20.42 -6.27 -2.51
CA THR A 132 21.37 -6.73 -1.49
C THR A 132 20.80 -7.94 -0.77
N VAL A 133 19.60 -7.83 -0.20
CA VAL A 133 18.94 -8.93 0.50
C VAL A 133 18.72 -10.14 -0.41
N TYR A 134 18.34 -9.92 -1.67
CA TYR A 134 18.19 -11.00 -2.64
C TYR A 134 19.50 -11.77 -2.85
N TYR A 135 20.59 -11.07 -3.14
CA TYR A 135 21.87 -11.70 -3.45
C TYR A 135 22.53 -12.35 -2.24
N GLU A 136 22.36 -11.79 -1.04
CA GLU A 136 22.78 -12.45 0.20
C GLU A 136 22.04 -13.76 0.41
N GLY A 137 20.72 -13.79 0.14
CA GLY A 137 19.92 -15.01 0.16
C GLY A 137 20.38 -16.04 -0.89
N VAL A 138 20.72 -15.61 -2.11
CA VAL A 138 21.22 -16.49 -3.18
C VAL A 138 22.59 -17.09 -2.83
N LEU A 139 23.49 -16.28 -2.26
CA LEU A 139 24.82 -16.75 -1.84
C LEU A 139 24.75 -17.66 -0.61
N GLY A 140 23.74 -17.44 0.24
CA GLY A 140 23.67 -17.98 1.60
C GLY A 140 24.50 -17.14 2.58
N GLN A 141 23.99 -16.97 3.80
CA GLN A 141 24.55 -16.05 4.80
C GLN A 141 26.04 -16.28 5.07
N ALA A 142 26.45 -17.52 5.36
CA ALA A 142 27.86 -17.83 5.66
C ALA A 142 28.81 -17.49 4.51
N ARG A 143 28.36 -17.62 3.26
CA ARG A 143 29.16 -17.26 2.09
C ARG A 143 29.18 -15.76 1.86
N SER A 144 28.05 -15.07 2.04
CA SER A 144 27.96 -13.60 1.97
C SER A 144 28.95 -12.95 2.95
N GLU A 145 28.93 -13.39 4.21
CA GLU A 145 29.81 -12.89 5.27
C GLU A 145 31.28 -13.14 4.94
N LYS A 146 31.63 -14.38 4.55
CA LYS A 146 33.00 -14.74 4.17
C LYS A 146 33.55 -13.89 3.02
N LEU A 147 32.70 -13.51 2.07
CA LEU A 147 33.09 -12.70 0.92
C LEU A 147 33.07 -11.19 1.20
N ASN A 148 32.57 -10.78 2.37
CA ASN A 148 32.18 -9.40 2.68
C ASN A 148 31.31 -8.81 1.55
N PHE A 149 30.34 -9.60 1.07
CA PHE A 149 29.59 -9.27 -0.14
C PHE A 149 28.74 -8.01 0.06
N GLN A 150 28.03 -7.90 1.18
CA GLN A 150 27.16 -6.76 1.46
C GLN A 150 27.90 -5.42 1.33
N ALA A 151 29.03 -5.26 2.03
CA ALA A 151 29.80 -4.00 1.99
C ALA A 151 30.32 -3.69 0.58
N LYS A 152 30.83 -4.71 -0.13
CA LYS A 152 31.32 -4.55 -1.52
C LYS A 152 30.20 -4.18 -2.47
N PHE A 153 29.04 -4.83 -2.34
CA PHE A 153 27.90 -4.59 -3.21
C PHE A 153 27.34 -3.19 -2.99
N LEU A 154 27.14 -2.77 -1.74
CA LEU A 154 26.67 -1.43 -1.40
C LEU A 154 27.63 -0.31 -1.85
N ALA A 155 28.94 -0.58 -1.92
CA ALA A 155 29.93 0.38 -2.41
C ALA A 155 29.90 0.59 -3.95
N THR A 156 29.24 -0.29 -4.71
CA THR A 156 29.12 -0.13 -6.17
C THR A 156 27.91 0.74 -6.52
N PRO A 157 28.03 1.68 -7.48
CA PRO A 157 26.86 2.45 -7.93
C PRO A 157 25.78 1.52 -8.52
N HIS A 158 24.51 1.90 -8.31
CA HIS A 158 23.35 1.13 -8.80
C HIS A 158 23.40 0.95 -10.33
N ASN A 159 23.19 -0.27 -10.82
CA ASN A 159 23.22 -0.64 -12.24
C ASN A 159 24.56 -0.33 -12.96
N SER A 160 25.68 -0.28 -12.22
CA SER A 160 26.99 -0.01 -12.81
C SER A 160 27.69 -1.27 -13.37
N PRO A 161 28.67 -1.11 -14.28
CA PRO A 161 29.53 -2.22 -14.71
C PRO A 161 30.26 -2.89 -13.53
N GLN A 162 30.64 -2.12 -12.50
CA GLN A 162 31.29 -2.62 -11.29
C GLN A 162 30.37 -3.55 -10.48
N GLU A 163 29.07 -3.23 -10.41
CA GLU A 163 28.06 -4.11 -9.82
C GLU A 163 28.00 -5.45 -10.56
N THR A 164 27.94 -5.40 -11.89
CA THR A 164 27.94 -6.60 -12.77
C THR A 164 29.22 -7.43 -12.58
N GLN A 165 30.37 -6.78 -12.52
CA GLN A 165 31.66 -7.43 -12.30
C GLN A 165 31.70 -8.14 -10.95
N LEU A 166 31.26 -7.49 -9.87
CA LEU A 166 31.20 -8.11 -8.55
C LEU A 166 30.31 -9.35 -8.55
N LEU A 167 29.13 -9.30 -9.20
CA LEU A 167 28.24 -10.46 -9.33
C LEU A 167 28.89 -11.61 -10.10
N ASN A 168 29.70 -11.33 -11.13
CA ASN A 168 30.50 -12.35 -11.82
C ASN A 168 31.55 -12.97 -10.88
N GLU A 169 32.30 -12.14 -10.14
CA GLU A 169 33.36 -12.58 -9.22
C GLU A 169 32.84 -13.48 -8.11
N VAL A 170 31.64 -13.19 -7.58
CA VAL A 170 31.00 -14.05 -6.57
C VAL A 170 30.23 -15.23 -7.17
N GLY A 171 30.22 -15.38 -8.49
CA GLY A 171 29.65 -16.53 -9.19
C GLY A 171 28.12 -16.58 -9.21
N ILE A 172 27.45 -15.42 -9.27
CA ILE A 172 25.99 -15.35 -9.46
C ILE A 172 25.70 -15.33 -10.98
N PRO A 173 25.09 -16.41 -11.54
CA PRO A 173 24.83 -16.50 -12.96
C PRO A 173 23.74 -15.51 -13.40
N ASP A 174 23.77 -15.10 -14.67
CA ASP A 174 22.82 -14.14 -15.24
C ASP A 174 21.34 -14.52 -15.04
N THR A 175 21.05 -15.82 -15.05
CA THR A 175 19.70 -16.37 -14.82
C THR A 175 19.18 -16.15 -13.40
N GLN A 176 20.09 -16.00 -12.43
CA GLN A 176 19.78 -15.68 -11.03
C GLN A 176 20.00 -14.21 -10.69
N ARG A 177 20.24 -13.34 -11.67
CA ARG A 177 20.35 -11.89 -11.40
C ARG A 177 18.98 -11.31 -11.16
N TRP A 178 18.90 -10.33 -10.27
CA TRP A 178 17.68 -9.56 -10.08
C TRP A 178 17.36 -8.79 -11.36
N SER A 179 16.08 -8.72 -11.70
CA SER A 179 15.60 -7.90 -12.81
C SER A 179 14.22 -7.39 -12.46
N TRP A 180 14.14 -6.07 -12.28
CA TRP A 180 12.86 -5.41 -12.07
C TRP A 180 11.92 -5.63 -13.25
N ASP A 181 12.42 -5.64 -14.49
CA ASP A 181 11.57 -5.92 -15.65
C ASP A 181 10.90 -7.29 -15.58
N ARG A 182 11.64 -8.35 -15.24
CA ARG A 182 11.07 -9.70 -15.07
C ARG A 182 10.06 -9.77 -13.92
N ILE A 183 10.32 -9.04 -12.84
CA ILE A 183 9.47 -9.06 -11.65
C ILE A 183 8.17 -8.27 -11.85
N LEU A 184 8.26 -7.15 -12.57
CA LEU A 184 7.13 -6.25 -12.85
C LEU A 184 6.28 -6.74 -14.03
N GLN A 185 6.90 -7.43 -14.99
CA GLN A 185 6.27 -7.97 -16.19
C GLN A 185 6.68 -9.43 -16.38
N PRO A 186 6.09 -10.38 -15.62
CA PRO A 186 6.50 -11.80 -15.68
C PRO A 186 6.13 -12.47 -17.01
N HIS A 187 5.17 -11.94 -17.76
CA HIS A 187 4.91 -12.38 -19.13
C HIS A 187 5.90 -11.76 -20.14
N GLY A 188 6.63 -10.71 -19.76
CA GLY A 188 7.54 -9.97 -20.65
C GLY A 188 6.86 -9.61 -21.97
N GLY A 189 7.57 -9.80 -23.07
CA GLY A 189 7.03 -9.62 -24.43
C GLY A 189 6.31 -10.85 -25.01
N ARG A 190 5.91 -11.84 -24.19
CA ARG A 190 5.23 -13.05 -24.70
C ARG A 190 3.87 -12.70 -25.28
N THR A 191 3.58 -13.24 -26.45
CA THR A 191 2.23 -13.29 -27.02
C THR A 191 1.69 -14.70 -26.83
N PHE A 192 0.40 -14.81 -26.55
CA PHE A 192 -0.27 -16.10 -26.38
C PHE A 192 -1.17 -16.35 -27.59
N ALA A 193 -1.05 -17.52 -28.22
CA ALA A 193 -1.80 -17.88 -29.40
C ALA A 193 -3.26 -18.26 -29.08
N SER A 194 -3.57 -18.59 -27.82
CA SER A 194 -4.92 -18.95 -27.38
C SER A 194 -5.20 -18.63 -25.91
N ALA A 195 -6.49 -18.61 -25.55
CA ALA A 195 -6.92 -18.47 -24.15
C ALA A 195 -6.46 -19.63 -23.26
N THR A 196 -6.25 -20.82 -23.83
CA THR A 196 -5.74 -21.98 -23.09
C THR A 196 -4.27 -21.83 -22.76
N GLU A 197 -3.45 -21.39 -23.72
CA GLU A 197 -2.02 -21.13 -23.48
C GLU A 197 -1.82 -20.04 -22.42
N TRP A 198 -2.60 -18.96 -22.47
CA TRP A 198 -2.58 -17.92 -21.44
C TRP A 198 -2.98 -18.48 -20.06
N ARG A 199 -4.01 -19.34 -20.01
CA ARG A 199 -4.47 -19.96 -18.76
C ARG A 199 -3.39 -20.85 -18.15
N ASP A 200 -2.77 -21.70 -18.96
CA ASP A 200 -1.75 -22.65 -18.49
C ASP A 200 -0.51 -21.89 -17.99
N TRP A 201 -0.11 -20.84 -18.72
CA TRP A 201 0.95 -19.94 -18.25
C TRP A 201 0.61 -19.25 -16.92
N MET A 202 -0.61 -18.70 -16.79
CA MET A 202 -1.05 -18.03 -15.56
C MET A 202 -1.07 -19.00 -14.37
N ILE A 203 -1.57 -20.22 -14.57
CA ILE A 203 -1.60 -21.26 -13.52
C ILE A 203 -0.18 -21.62 -13.08
N ASN A 204 0.75 -21.82 -14.03
CA ASN A 204 2.14 -22.12 -13.71
C ASN A 204 2.81 -20.97 -12.95
N TYR A 205 2.59 -19.72 -13.39
CA TYR A 205 3.09 -18.53 -12.70
C TYR A 205 2.58 -18.44 -11.26
N LEU A 206 1.29 -18.74 -11.01
CA LEU A 206 0.71 -18.78 -9.67
C LEU A 206 1.31 -19.90 -8.80
N HIS A 207 1.55 -21.08 -9.39
CA HIS A 207 2.20 -22.20 -8.69
C HIS A 207 3.65 -21.87 -8.31
N GLU A 208 4.43 -21.29 -9.22
CA GLU A 208 5.78 -20.80 -8.94
C GLU A 208 5.76 -19.74 -7.83
N GLY A 209 4.82 -18.79 -7.90
CA GLY A 209 4.63 -17.77 -6.87
C GLY A 209 4.33 -18.37 -5.49
N ALA A 210 3.49 -19.41 -5.42
CA ALA A 210 3.16 -20.14 -4.19
C ALA A 210 4.34 -20.98 -3.67
N ALA A 211 5.15 -21.58 -4.55
CA ALA A 211 6.35 -22.30 -4.18
C ALA A 211 7.41 -21.36 -3.59
N GLN A 212 7.63 -20.20 -4.21
CA GLN A 212 8.50 -19.15 -3.70
C GLN A 212 8.00 -18.60 -2.35
N ALA A 213 6.68 -18.41 -2.20
CA ALA A 213 6.08 -18.01 -0.93
C ALA A 213 6.38 -19.00 0.20
N LYS A 214 6.36 -20.31 -0.07
CA LYS A 214 6.65 -21.35 0.91
C LYS A 214 8.11 -21.35 1.41
N LEU A 215 9.03 -20.80 0.63
CA LEU A 215 10.43 -20.62 1.07
C LEU A 215 10.56 -19.54 2.17
N GLY A 216 9.49 -18.77 2.43
CA GLY A 216 9.43 -17.81 3.53
C GLY A 216 10.02 -16.43 3.20
N ASN A 217 9.86 -15.48 4.11
CA ASN A 217 10.32 -14.09 3.96
C ASN A 217 11.67 -13.77 4.64
N LEU A 218 12.37 -14.79 5.12
CA LEU A 218 13.78 -14.73 5.53
C LEU A 218 14.63 -15.69 4.69
N ASN A 219 14.22 -16.96 4.60
CA ASN A 219 15.01 -18.01 3.96
C ASN A 219 14.87 -18.00 2.43
N GLY A 220 13.72 -17.56 1.91
CA GLY A 220 13.43 -17.48 0.48
C GLY A 220 13.98 -16.18 -0.13
N PRO A 221 15.02 -16.20 -0.99
CA PRO A 221 15.69 -14.98 -1.44
C PRO A 221 14.76 -13.98 -2.13
N LEU A 222 13.86 -14.47 -3.01
CA LEU A 222 12.91 -13.62 -3.72
C LEU A 222 11.92 -12.95 -2.75
N LYS A 223 11.33 -13.70 -1.83
CA LYS A 223 10.29 -13.18 -0.95
C LYS A 223 10.86 -12.35 0.18
N ALA A 224 12.06 -12.66 0.67
CA ALA A 224 12.81 -11.80 1.57
C ALA A 224 13.08 -10.42 0.94
N ALA A 225 13.59 -10.39 -0.30
CA ALA A 225 13.85 -9.16 -1.03
C ALA A 225 12.58 -8.33 -1.29
N LEU A 226 11.46 -8.96 -1.69
CA LEU A 226 10.20 -8.25 -1.86
C LEU A 226 9.60 -7.74 -0.53
N ASP A 227 9.87 -8.41 0.58
CA ASP A 227 9.45 -7.97 1.92
C ASP A 227 10.20 -6.71 2.38
N VAL A 228 11.43 -6.47 1.88
CA VAL A 228 12.18 -5.22 2.10
C VAL A 228 11.38 -4.00 1.62
N MET A 229 10.71 -4.09 0.45
CA MET A 229 9.86 -2.99 -0.03
C MET A 229 8.73 -2.62 0.95
N ARG A 230 8.22 -3.62 1.68
CA ARG A 230 7.24 -3.41 2.73
C ARG A 230 7.87 -2.79 3.96
N ASP A 231 9.05 -3.26 4.34
CA ASP A 231 9.71 -2.83 5.57
C ASP A 231 10.29 -1.42 5.43
N LEU A 232 10.76 -1.00 4.25
CA LEU A 232 11.28 0.35 3.98
C LEU A 232 10.21 1.45 3.92
N ARG A 233 8.93 1.13 4.13
CA ARG A 233 7.86 2.14 4.00
C ARG A 233 7.98 3.25 5.02
N ASN A 234 8.45 2.95 6.22
CA ASN A 234 8.57 3.94 7.28
C ASN A 234 9.61 5.00 6.90
N GLU A 235 10.74 4.57 6.35
CA GLU A 235 11.83 5.43 5.92
C GLU A 235 11.44 6.24 4.68
N LEU A 236 10.75 5.60 3.73
CA LEU A 236 10.22 6.29 2.56
C LEU A 236 9.21 7.37 2.93
N ARG A 237 8.33 7.14 3.92
CA ARG A 237 7.41 8.18 4.43
C ARG A 237 8.18 9.40 4.92
N LEU A 238 9.24 9.20 5.70
CA LEU A 238 10.07 10.30 6.20
C LEU A 238 10.69 11.14 5.07
N ILE A 239 10.90 10.56 3.90
CA ILE A 239 11.44 11.24 2.72
C ILE A 239 10.32 11.93 1.91
N VAL A 240 9.18 11.27 1.69
CA VAL A 240 8.20 11.70 0.67
C VAL A 240 7.01 12.51 1.19
N ASP A 241 6.76 12.47 2.49
CA ASP A 241 5.63 13.19 3.11
C ASP A 241 5.90 14.71 3.16
N HIS A 242 4.84 15.51 3.26
CA HIS A 242 4.89 16.98 3.42
C HIS A 242 5.75 17.73 2.38
N GLY A 243 5.61 17.37 1.10
CA GLY A 243 6.33 18.03 0.01
C GLY A 243 7.81 17.66 -0.07
N GLY A 244 8.18 16.49 0.45
CA GLY A 244 9.52 15.94 0.36
C GLY A 244 9.95 15.50 -1.06
N LEU A 245 9.03 15.50 -2.02
CA LEU A 245 9.31 15.31 -3.45
C LEU A 245 8.74 16.47 -4.26
N SER A 246 9.30 16.71 -5.46
CA SER A 246 8.65 17.59 -6.44
C SER A 246 7.27 17.03 -6.84
N GLY A 247 6.30 17.91 -7.13
CA GLY A 247 4.93 17.49 -7.48
C GLY A 247 4.87 16.54 -8.70
N VAL A 248 5.75 16.75 -9.70
CA VAL A 248 5.89 15.86 -10.86
C VAL A 248 6.39 14.48 -10.42
N SER A 249 7.47 14.42 -9.64
CA SER A 249 8.00 13.13 -9.17
C SER A 249 7.05 12.42 -8.21
N ARG A 250 6.28 13.16 -7.41
CA ARG A 250 5.23 12.58 -6.57
C ARG A 250 4.19 11.88 -7.43
N ARG A 251 3.59 12.61 -8.38
CA ARG A 251 2.53 12.09 -9.26
C ARG A 251 3.01 10.91 -10.10
N GLU A 252 4.12 11.08 -10.82
CA GLU A 252 4.55 10.14 -11.86
C GLU A 252 5.29 8.94 -11.27
N HIS A 253 6.22 9.18 -10.35
CA HIS A 253 7.08 8.12 -9.84
C HIS A 253 6.52 7.48 -8.57
N LEU A 254 6.06 8.24 -7.58
CA LEU A 254 5.57 7.65 -6.34
C LEU A 254 4.14 7.10 -6.50
N ASP A 255 3.20 7.95 -6.91
CA ASP A 255 1.77 7.61 -6.90
C ASP A 255 1.39 6.72 -8.08
N SER A 256 1.85 7.03 -9.29
CA SER A 256 1.46 6.30 -10.51
C SER A 256 2.29 5.03 -10.76
N TRP A 257 3.56 5.00 -10.33
CA TRP A 257 4.48 3.90 -10.62
C TRP A 257 4.82 3.06 -9.39
N TYR A 258 5.47 3.64 -8.37
CA TYR A 258 6.00 2.88 -7.22
C TYR A 258 4.91 2.31 -6.33
N THR A 259 3.91 3.10 -5.95
CA THR A 259 2.85 2.66 -5.03
C THR A 259 2.08 1.45 -5.56
N PRO A 260 1.62 1.43 -6.84
CA PRO A 260 0.99 0.24 -7.43
C PRO A 260 1.91 -0.97 -7.59
N ILE A 261 3.22 -0.76 -7.69
CA ILE A 261 4.23 -1.81 -7.78
C ILE A 261 4.48 -2.43 -6.40
N ASN A 262 4.75 -1.58 -5.42
CA ASN A 262 4.93 -1.99 -4.02
C ASN A 262 3.70 -2.77 -3.53
N ALA A 263 2.49 -2.33 -3.86
CA ALA A 263 1.27 -3.06 -3.53
C ALA A 263 1.22 -4.45 -4.18
N PHE A 264 1.55 -4.55 -5.48
CA PHE A 264 1.55 -5.81 -6.23
C PHE A 264 2.57 -6.82 -5.70
N LEU A 265 3.75 -6.35 -5.29
CA LEU A 265 4.88 -7.20 -4.93
C LEU A 265 4.95 -7.55 -3.44
N SER A 266 4.64 -6.59 -2.55
CA SER A 266 4.90 -6.72 -1.11
C SER A 266 3.62 -6.76 -0.26
N ILE A 267 2.46 -6.46 -0.85
CA ILE A 267 1.16 -6.43 -0.17
C ILE A 267 0.27 -7.59 -0.62
N GLY A 268 0.82 -8.62 -1.27
CA GLY A 268 0.07 -9.78 -1.74
C GLY A 268 -0.73 -10.59 -0.71
N PRO A 269 -1.60 -11.51 -1.14
CA PRO A 269 -2.28 -12.43 -0.23
C PRO A 269 -1.29 -13.34 0.54
N PRO A 270 -1.57 -13.80 1.78
CA PRO A 270 -0.84 -14.94 2.36
C PRO A 270 -0.98 -16.19 1.48
N ARG A 271 -0.01 -17.11 1.48
CA ARG A 271 -0.06 -18.34 0.66
C ARG A 271 -1.33 -19.17 0.86
N LEU A 272 -1.81 -19.27 2.11
CA LEU A 272 -3.06 -19.96 2.50
C LEU A 272 -4.33 -19.20 2.08
N ARG A 273 -4.18 -17.95 1.65
CA ARG A 273 -5.23 -16.98 1.47
C ARG A 273 -4.96 -16.19 0.20
N ILE A 274 -4.96 -16.87 -0.94
CA ILE A 274 -5.47 -16.34 -2.22
C ILE A 274 -6.95 -15.94 -1.99
N ASP A 275 -7.12 -14.97 -1.07
CA ASP A 275 -8.28 -14.59 -0.28
C ASP A 275 -7.89 -13.38 0.63
N ARG A 276 -8.32 -12.17 0.27
CA ARG A 276 -8.53 -10.95 1.09
C ARG A 276 -7.68 -9.64 0.95
N ASN A 277 -8.38 -8.52 0.62
CA ASN A 277 -8.28 -7.05 0.89
C ASN A 277 -7.69 -5.98 -0.10
N SER A 278 -8.37 -5.52 -1.18
CA SER A 278 -8.01 -4.46 -2.15
C SER A 278 -8.34 -3.05 -1.66
N ARG A 279 -7.67 -2.06 -2.27
CA ARG A 279 -8.08 -0.66 -2.22
C ARG A 279 -7.88 0.06 -3.56
N HIS A 280 -8.77 1.01 -3.83
CA HIS A 280 -8.56 2.16 -4.70
C HIS A 280 -8.15 3.36 -3.83
N TRP A 281 -7.44 4.34 -4.40
CA TRP A 281 -6.89 5.46 -3.63
C TRP A 281 -7.98 6.45 -3.22
N PRO A 282 -8.00 6.97 -1.98
CA PRO A 282 -8.96 7.99 -1.55
C PRO A 282 -8.78 9.28 -2.36
N ASN A 283 -9.88 9.88 -2.79
CA ASN A 283 -9.85 11.20 -3.43
C ASN A 283 -11.04 12.03 -2.93
N LEU A 284 -10.73 13.16 -2.28
CA LEU A 284 -11.70 14.07 -1.68
C LEU A 284 -12.71 14.61 -2.70
N ARG A 285 -12.32 14.82 -3.96
CA ARG A 285 -13.23 15.27 -5.04
C ARG A 285 -14.28 14.24 -5.39
N ASN A 286 -13.96 12.97 -5.18
CA ASN A 286 -14.79 11.82 -5.56
C ASN A 286 -15.23 11.01 -4.33
N THR A 287 -15.27 11.65 -3.15
CA THR A 287 -15.65 10.99 -1.90
C THR A 287 -17.13 10.60 -1.91
N GLY A 288 -17.44 9.41 -1.40
CA GLY A 288 -18.82 9.00 -1.10
C GLY A 288 -19.28 9.39 0.31
N ASP A 289 -18.39 9.94 1.13
CA ASP A 289 -18.68 10.39 2.48
C ASP A 289 -19.38 11.76 2.47
N GLU A 290 -20.60 11.82 3.02
CA GLU A 290 -21.44 13.01 2.99
C GLU A 290 -20.86 14.19 3.79
N LEU A 291 -20.16 13.91 4.90
CA LEU A 291 -19.50 14.93 5.71
C LEU A 291 -18.33 15.54 4.94
N LEU A 292 -17.46 14.71 4.38
CA LEU A 292 -16.31 15.19 3.59
C LEU A 292 -16.77 15.95 2.35
N ALA A 293 -17.81 15.48 1.66
CA ALA A 293 -18.41 16.19 0.54
C ALA A 293 -18.98 17.56 0.95
N TYR A 294 -19.65 17.64 2.11
CA TYR A 294 -20.17 18.90 2.65
C TYR A 294 -19.06 19.88 3.03
N LEU A 295 -18.03 19.42 3.74
CA LEU A 295 -16.89 20.25 4.13
C LEU A 295 -16.17 20.82 2.91
N LEU A 296 -15.98 20.01 1.86
CA LEU A 296 -15.37 20.46 0.62
C LEU A 296 -16.25 21.51 -0.08
N LYS A 297 -17.55 21.23 -0.21
CA LYS A 297 -18.51 22.13 -0.89
C LYS A 297 -18.62 23.49 -0.18
N THR A 298 -18.46 23.51 1.13
CA THR A 298 -18.55 24.73 1.95
C THR A 298 -17.20 25.42 2.17
N GLY A 299 -16.13 24.94 1.54
CA GLY A 299 -14.78 25.51 1.67
C GLY A 299 -14.14 25.31 3.05
N GLN A 300 -14.72 24.47 3.90
CA GLN A 300 -14.25 24.14 5.24
C GLN A 300 -13.11 23.11 5.25
N CYS A 301 -12.85 22.49 4.10
CA CYS A 301 -11.63 21.74 3.83
C CYS A 301 -11.19 21.95 2.38
N ARG A 302 -9.97 21.53 2.06
CA ARG A 302 -9.47 21.47 0.68
C ARG A 302 -8.70 20.17 0.41
N PRO A 303 -8.56 19.79 -0.87
CA PRO A 303 -7.60 18.76 -1.26
C PRO A 303 -6.17 19.24 -1.04
N HIS A 304 -5.29 18.32 -0.62
CA HIS A 304 -3.87 18.60 -0.45
C HIS A 304 -3.18 18.76 -1.81
N THR A 305 -2.35 19.80 -1.92
CA THR A 305 -1.62 20.15 -3.14
C THR A 305 -0.12 20.23 -2.92
N ILE A 306 0.67 19.68 -3.84
CA ILE A 306 2.13 19.78 -3.87
C ILE A 306 2.54 20.40 -5.20
N ASN A 307 3.11 21.61 -5.18
CA ASN A 307 3.59 22.33 -6.38
C ASN A 307 2.61 22.31 -7.57
N GLY A 308 1.32 22.58 -7.30
CA GLY A 308 0.25 22.61 -8.31
C GLY A 308 -0.37 21.25 -8.66
N TYR A 309 0.11 20.15 -8.07
CA TYR A 309 -0.51 18.83 -8.19
C TYR A 309 -1.44 18.54 -7.01
N GLU A 310 -2.72 18.25 -7.28
CA GLU A 310 -3.71 17.82 -6.29
C GLU A 310 -3.57 16.31 -6.03
N THR A 311 -3.21 15.93 -4.79
CA THR A 311 -2.98 14.51 -4.41
C THR A 311 -4.26 13.73 -4.15
N GLY A 312 -5.40 14.41 -3.99
CA GLY A 312 -6.69 13.82 -3.60
C GLY A 312 -6.90 13.62 -2.11
N GLY A 313 -5.86 13.63 -1.28
CA GLY A 313 -5.99 13.58 0.18
C GLY A 313 -6.61 14.85 0.78
N LEU A 314 -7.25 14.72 1.93
CA LEU A 314 -7.74 15.82 2.77
C LEU A 314 -6.54 16.57 3.38
N ASP A 315 -6.45 17.87 3.13
CA ASP A 315 -5.30 18.66 3.56
C ASP A 315 -5.27 18.90 5.07
N VAL A 316 -4.11 18.65 5.68
CA VAL A 316 -3.87 18.77 7.13
C VAL A 316 -2.48 19.33 7.41
N THR A 317 -2.33 19.99 8.55
CA THR A 317 -1.00 20.44 9.02
C THR A 317 -0.09 19.25 9.32
N LEU A 318 1.22 19.50 9.49
CA LEU A 318 2.06 18.63 10.33
C LEU A 318 1.40 18.42 11.70
N GLY A 319 1.75 17.34 12.40
CA GLY A 319 1.18 16.99 13.72
C GLY A 319 0.91 18.24 14.57
N PRO A 320 -0.35 18.47 15.03
CA PRO A 320 -1.36 17.45 15.33
C PRO A 320 -2.39 17.17 14.23
N PHE A 321 -2.10 17.47 12.95
CA PHE A 321 -2.98 17.15 11.80
C PHE A 321 -4.30 17.91 11.80
N ARG A 322 -4.21 19.23 11.98
CA ARG A 322 -5.37 20.13 11.92
C ARG A 322 -5.85 20.24 10.48
N LEU A 323 -7.16 20.13 10.28
CA LEU A 323 -7.81 20.27 8.98
C LEU A 323 -7.51 21.66 8.39
N ILE A 324 -7.10 21.72 7.12
CA ILE A 324 -6.84 22.98 6.42
C ILE A 324 -8.03 23.32 5.52
N ASP A 325 -8.53 24.57 5.64
CA ASP A 325 -9.66 25.08 4.86
C ASP A 325 -9.25 25.53 3.43
N SER A 326 -10.23 25.93 2.63
CA SER A 326 -10.00 26.43 1.26
C SER A 326 -9.08 27.67 1.17
N GLN A 327 -8.96 28.44 2.25
CA GLN A 327 -8.09 29.62 2.34
C GLN A 327 -6.69 29.29 2.86
N GLY A 328 -6.43 28.03 3.25
CA GLY A 328 -5.15 27.59 3.78
C GLY A 328 -4.99 27.77 5.29
N HIS A 329 -6.08 28.07 6.01
CA HIS A 329 -6.04 28.19 7.47
C HIS A 329 -6.29 26.84 8.13
N ALA A 330 -5.49 26.54 9.15
CA ALA A 330 -5.68 25.37 10.00
C ALA A 330 -6.84 25.59 10.97
N HIS A 331 -7.80 24.67 11.00
CA HIS A 331 -8.96 24.74 11.87
C HIS A 331 -8.57 24.45 13.33
N ALA A 332 -9.01 25.30 14.25
CA ALA A 332 -8.64 25.20 15.67
C ALA A 332 -9.20 23.95 16.39
N ARG A 333 -10.31 23.39 15.90
CA ARG A 333 -11.00 22.26 16.56
C ARG A 333 -11.18 21.00 15.71
N ARG A 334 -10.66 20.98 14.48
CA ARG A 334 -10.87 19.87 13.56
C ARG A 334 -9.55 19.24 13.21
N PHE A 335 -9.49 17.93 13.39
CA PHE A 335 -8.31 17.12 13.17
C PHE A 335 -8.74 15.98 12.24
N ALA A 336 -7.86 15.56 11.35
CA ALA A 336 -8.11 14.43 10.48
C ALA A 336 -6.88 13.53 10.41
N VAL A 337 -7.09 12.23 10.51
CA VAL A 337 -6.05 11.20 10.43
C VAL A 337 -6.58 9.99 9.64
N GLY A 338 -5.67 9.14 9.18
CA GLY A 338 -6.03 7.91 8.48
C GLY A 338 -6.36 8.11 7.01
N VAL A 339 -7.15 7.19 6.44
CA VAL A 339 -7.39 7.05 5.00
C VAL A 339 -7.78 8.36 4.28
N PRO A 340 -8.63 9.25 4.83
CA PRO A 340 -8.93 10.52 4.17
C PRO A 340 -7.72 11.42 3.93
N THR A 341 -6.66 11.29 4.74
CA THR A 341 -5.41 12.07 4.62
C THR A 341 -4.37 11.42 3.70
N GLU A 342 -4.72 10.30 3.06
CA GLU A 342 -3.84 9.62 2.09
C GLU A 342 -3.47 10.56 0.94
N GLY A 343 -2.18 10.87 0.81
CA GLY A 343 -1.68 11.91 -0.11
C GLY A 343 -0.96 13.05 0.62
N VAL A 344 -1.34 13.35 1.86
CA VAL A 344 -0.54 14.12 2.82
C VAL A 344 0.48 13.21 3.48
N HIS A 345 -0.02 12.09 4.01
CA HIS A 345 0.73 10.98 4.57
C HIS A 345 0.64 9.78 3.63
N TRP A 346 1.78 9.16 3.32
CA TRP A 346 1.81 8.00 2.44
C TRP A 346 1.50 6.70 3.21
N VAL A 347 0.60 5.86 2.70
CA VAL A 347 0.20 4.54 3.24
C VAL A 347 -0.55 4.63 4.58
N THR A 348 -1.44 5.59 4.75
CA THR A 348 -2.36 5.68 5.90
C THR A 348 -3.36 4.53 5.98
N PHE A 349 -3.53 3.77 4.90
CA PHE A 349 -4.39 2.58 4.84
C PHE A 349 -3.81 1.35 5.55
N ALA A 350 -2.55 1.37 5.96
CA ALA A 350 -1.96 0.26 6.70
C ALA A 350 -2.41 0.30 8.17
N GLY A 351 -3.01 -0.80 8.64
CA GLY A 351 -3.42 -0.94 10.04
C GLY A 351 -2.25 -1.02 11.02
N ALA A 352 -2.56 -0.89 12.31
CA ALA A 352 -1.57 -1.01 13.37
C ALA A 352 -0.89 -2.39 13.35
N ARG A 353 0.44 -2.40 13.50
CA ARG A 353 1.21 -3.64 13.66
C ARG A 353 1.45 -3.89 15.15
N PRO A 354 1.14 -5.09 15.67
CA PRO A 354 1.49 -5.46 17.04
C PRO A 354 3.00 -5.33 17.28
N GLY A 355 3.39 -4.83 18.46
CA GLY A 355 4.78 -4.80 18.90
C GLY A 355 5.67 -3.68 18.33
N VAL A 356 5.20 -2.87 17.39
CA VAL A 356 5.98 -1.74 16.86
C VAL A 356 5.25 -0.43 17.10
N ASN A 357 5.99 0.68 17.18
CA ASN A 357 5.38 2.01 17.23
C ASN A 357 4.77 2.35 15.88
N SER A 358 3.54 1.88 15.64
CA SER A 358 2.85 2.04 14.37
C SER A 358 2.52 3.51 14.13
N VAL A 359 2.83 4.00 12.93
CA VAL A 359 2.54 5.39 12.51
C VAL A 359 1.07 5.72 12.72
N THR A 360 0.13 4.83 12.39
CA THR A 360 -1.30 5.04 12.63
C THR A 360 -1.61 5.31 14.10
N LEU A 361 -0.93 4.63 15.03
CA LEU A 361 -1.08 4.87 16.48
C LEU A 361 -0.40 6.18 16.90
N SER A 362 0.81 6.45 16.39
CA SER A 362 1.55 7.69 16.68
C SER A 362 0.78 8.92 16.20
N ASP A 363 0.22 8.88 15.00
CA ASP A 363 -0.56 9.97 14.41
C ASP A 363 -1.84 10.21 15.21
N THR A 364 -2.53 9.11 15.59
CA THR A 364 -3.73 9.19 16.44
C THR A 364 -3.40 9.75 17.83
N VAL A 365 -2.24 9.39 18.42
CA VAL A 365 -1.77 9.97 19.70
C VAL A 365 -1.47 11.46 19.55
N ALA A 366 -0.82 11.89 18.48
CA ALA A 366 -0.52 13.30 18.24
C ALA A 366 -1.81 14.12 18.03
N ALA A 367 -2.77 13.59 17.27
CA ALA A 367 -4.10 14.19 17.13
C ALA A 367 -4.83 14.26 18.48
N ALA A 368 -4.84 13.17 19.26
CA ALA A 368 -5.48 13.13 20.59
C ALA A 368 -4.87 14.15 21.55
N ARG A 369 -3.54 14.28 21.59
CA ARG A 369 -2.85 15.33 22.36
C ARG A 369 -3.25 16.73 21.89
N GLY A 370 -3.35 16.94 20.58
CA GLY A 370 -3.80 18.20 20.00
C GLY A 370 -5.24 18.55 20.38
N VAL A 371 -6.14 17.57 20.39
CA VAL A 371 -7.53 17.69 20.85
C VAL A 371 -7.56 18.08 22.33
N LEU A 372 -6.86 17.33 23.19
CA LEU A 372 -6.80 17.60 24.63
C LEU A 372 -6.26 18.99 24.94
N HIS A 373 -5.16 19.38 24.30
CA HIS A 373 -4.58 20.72 24.49
C HIS A 373 -5.55 21.84 24.07
N THR A 374 -6.27 21.64 22.96
CA THR A 374 -7.29 22.59 22.49
C THR A 374 -8.43 22.70 23.52
N ALA A 375 -8.94 21.57 24.00
CA ALA A 375 -10.01 21.53 24.99
C ALA A 375 -9.62 22.19 26.31
N MET A 376 -8.43 21.89 26.84
CA MET A 376 -7.91 22.51 28.06
C MET A 376 -7.78 24.02 27.93
N THR A 377 -7.24 24.50 26.81
CA THR A 377 -7.10 25.94 26.54
C THR A 377 -8.45 26.65 26.50
N GLU A 378 -9.49 25.97 26.01
CA GLU A 378 -10.85 26.54 25.95
C GLU A 378 -11.52 26.58 27.32
N ILE A 379 -11.34 25.54 28.14
CA ILE A 379 -11.78 25.50 29.53
C ILE A 379 -11.11 26.63 30.33
N GLU A 380 -9.80 26.80 30.22
CA GLU A 380 -9.05 27.88 30.87
C GLU A 380 -9.52 29.28 30.45
N ARG A 381 -9.97 29.42 29.19
CA ARG A 381 -10.52 30.68 28.65
C ARG A 381 -12.00 30.89 28.97
N GLY A 382 -12.63 29.99 29.73
CA GLY A 382 -14.03 30.10 30.13
C GLY A 382 -15.02 29.83 29.00
N TYR A 383 -14.62 29.16 27.92
CA TYR A 383 -15.54 28.68 26.90
C TYR A 383 -16.30 27.46 27.44
N TYR A 384 -17.38 27.70 28.18
CA TYR A 384 -18.34 26.65 28.48
C TYR A 384 -19.15 26.33 27.22
N ILE A 385 -19.40 25.04 26.99
CA ILE A 385 -20.19 24.54 25.86
C ILE A 385 -21.59 25.19 25.97
N ALA A 386 -21.85 26.21 25.17
CA ALA A 386 -23.22 26.69 24.95
C ALA A 386 -24.01 25.50 24.40
N ALA A 387 -25.20 25.27 24.96
CA ALA A 387 -26.09 24.18 24.58
C ALA A 387 -26.12 24.01 23.06
N MET A 388 -25.85 22.78 22.59
CA MET A 388 -25.74 22.43 21.18
C MET A 388 -26.99 22.90 20.42
N GLU A 389 -26.93 24.06 19.75
CA GLU A 389 -27.89 24.44 18.73
C GLU A 389 -27.78 23.47 17.54
N GLU A 390 -28.93 23.14 16.95
CA GLU A 390 -29.17 22.17 15.86
C GLU A 390 -27.91 21.59 15.20
N VAL A 391 -27.42 20.47 15.74
CA VAL A 391 -26.30 19.75 15.12
C VAL A 391 -26.82 19.01 13.90
N LYS A 392 -26.32 19.40 12.73
CA LYS A 392 -26.51 18.65 11.49
C LYS A 392 -25.88 17.26 11.67
N THR A 393 -26.72 16.25 11.83
CA THR A 393 -26.33 14.84 11.91
C THR A 393 -26.04 14.29 10.52
N PHE A 394 -24.96 13.54 10.37
CA PHE A 394 -24.62 12.83 9.14
C PHE A 394 -24.75 11.31 9.36
N PRO A 395 -25.22 10.53 8.37
CA PRO A 395 -25.19 9.08 8.44
C PRO A 395 -23.76 8.59 8.67
N MET A 396 -23.56 7.56 9.50
CA MET A 396 -22.25 6.95 9.82
C MET A 396 -21.25 7.85 10.58
N VAL A 397 -21.69 9.00 11.11
CA VAL A 397 -20.89 9.82 12.04
C VAL A 397 -21.35 9.53 13.46
N GLU A 398 -20.53 8.81 14.24
CA GLU A 398 -20.75 8.61 15.67
C GLU A 398 -20.39 9.91 16.41
N VAL A 399 -21.36 10.45 17.14
CA VAL A 399 -21.16 11.59 18.05
C VAL A 399 -21.08 11.04 19.47
N GLU A 400 -19.86 10.88 19.98
CA GLU A 400 -19.65 10.51 21.39
C GLU A 400 -19.24 11.74 22.21
N ALA A 401 -19.92 11.94 23.34
CA ALA A 401 -19.54 12.95 24.33
C ALA A 401 -18.45 12.38 25.25
N LEU A 402 -17.21 12.85 25.09
CA LEU A 402 -16.12 12.56 26.01
C LEU A 402 -16.05 13.62 27.10
N SER A 403 -16.39 13.24 28.33
CA SER A 403 -16.14 14.06 29.52
C SER A 403 -14.68 13.90 29.95
N VAL A 404 -13.88 14.94 29.77
CA VAL A 404 -12.54 15.01 30.36
C VAL A 404 -12.70 15.30 31.85
N VAL A 405 -12.47 14.29 32.69
CA VAL A 405 -12.34 14.50 34.13
C VAL A 405 -10.94 15.08 34.35
N VAL A 406 -10.88 16.36 34.73
CA VAL A 406 -9.63 17.10 35.00
C VAL A 406 -9.01 16.66 36.31
#